data_AF-A0A427CH50-F1
#
_entry.id   AF-A0A427CH50-F1
#
_cell.length_a   1.000
_cell.length_b   1.000
_cell.length_c   1.000
_cell.angle_alpha   90.00
_cell.angle_beta   90.00
_cell.angle_gamma   90.00
#
_symmetry.space_group_name_H-M   'P 1'
#
loop_
_entity.id
_entity.type
_entity.pdbx_description
1 polymer ?
#
loop_
_entity_poly.entity_id
_entity_poly.type
_entity_poly.pdbx_seq_one_letter_code
_entity_poly.pdbx_strand_id
1 'polypeptide(L)'
;MRLTLLLLTLLLVPLGSWAGELRVEVVSTDFILPSKVYAIQQQMASSGVELQHRVVGSGQSLPDTWPAGVDLVILDTPRPSDAAQVMAAVEKPLAAASVPWVRVGGGPPASAGLPA
;
A
#
# COMPACT_ATOMS: atom_id res chain seq x y z
N MET A 1 -7.40 10.40 49.71
CA MET A 1 -6.69 11.35 48.82
C MET A 1 -5.66 10.67 47.92
N ARG A 2 -4.85 9.70 48.39
CA ARG A 2 -3.88 8.99 47.52
C ARG A 2 -4.51 8.05 46.48
N LEU A 3 -5.66 7.44 46.79
CA LEU A 3 -6.40 6.56 45.87
C LEU A 3 -7.06 7.33 44.71
N THR A 4 -7.48 8.58 44.97
CA THR A 4 -8.12 9.46 43.97
C THR A 4 -7.13 9.97 42.93
N LEU A 5 -5.85 10.15 43.31
CA LEU A 5 -4.79 10.56 42.38
C LEU A 5 -4.39 9.44 41.40
N LEU A 6 -4.46 8.18 41.83
CA LEU A 6 -4.16 7.00 40.99
C LEU A 6 -5.25 6.72 39.95
N LEU A 7 -6.50 7.12 40.22
CA LEU A 7 -7.61 6.96 39.28
C LEU A 7 -7.55 8.00 38.15
N LEU A 8 -6.96 9.18 38.41
CA LEU A 8 -6.87 10.27 37.43
C LEU A 8 -5.73 10.06 36.42
N THR A 9 -4.65 9.38 36.81
CA THR A 9 -3.53 9.03 35.91
C THR A 9 -3.87 7.90 34.94
N LEU A 10 -4.84 7.04 35.26
CA LEU A 10 -5.27 5.95 34.38
C LEU A 10 -6.13 6.44 33.20
N LEU A 11 -6.71 7.65 33.29
CA LEU A 11 -7.51 8.27 32.23
C LEU A 11 -6.68 8.98 31.15
N LEU A 12 -5.35 9.04 31.31
CA LEU A 12 -4.44 9.64 30.33
C LEU A 12 -3.72 8.60 29.45
N VAL A 13 -4.14 7.33 29.49
CA VAL A 13 -3.68 6.35 28.50
C VAL A 13 -4.19 6.85 27.15
N PRO A 14 -3.32 7.23 26.20
CA PRO A 14 -3.78 7.49 24.86
C PRO A 14 -4.38 6.17 24.40
N LEU A 15 -5.67 6.19 24.05
CA LEU A 15 -6.24 5.15 23.19
C LEU A 15 -5.47 5.28 21.87
N GLY A 16 -4.27 4.71 21.82
CA GLY A 16 -3.53 4.52 20.59
C GLY A 16 -4.51 3.82 19.67
N SER A 17 -4.84 4.48 18.55
CA SER A 17 -5.84 3.99 17.61
C SER A 17 -5.47 2.56 17.25
N TRP A 18 -6.25 1.60 17.73
CA TRP A 18 -6.09 0.18 17.48
C TRP A 18 -6.62 -0.19 16.09
N ALA A 19 -6.47 0.72 15.13
CA ALA A 19 -6.60 0.41 13.73
C ALA A 19 -5.23 -0.14 13.33
N GLY A 20 -5.18 -1.42 12.94
CA GLY A 20 -3.96 -1.99 12.37
C GLY A 20 -3.44 -1.10 11.26
N GLU A 21 -2.12 -0.92 11.22
CA GLU A 21 -1.47 -0.10 10.20
C GLU A 21 -1.81 -0.68 8.82
N LEU A 22 -2.53 0.08 8.00
CA LEU A 22 -2.94 -0.38 6.67
C LEU A 22 -1.71 -0.45 5.77
N ARG A 23 -1.36 -1.65 5.30
CA ARG A 23 -0.20 -1.87 4.45
C ARG A 23 -0.58 -1.75 3.00
N VAL A 24 -0.11 -0.68 2.37
CA VAL A 24 -0.37 -0.39 0.97
C VAL A 24 0.94 -0.51 0.19
N GLU A 25 0.94 -1.30 -0.89
CA GLU A 25 2.07 -1.32 -1.81
C GLU A 25 1.70 -0.68 -3.15
N VAL A 26 2.52 0.28 -3.58
CA VAL A 26 2.44 0.86 -4.92
C VAL A 26 3.41 0.10 -5.82
N VAL A 27 2.93 -0.47 -6.91
CA VAL A 27 3.75 -1.13 -7.93
C VAL A 27 3.77 -0.28 -9.19
N SER A 28 4.96 0.06 -9.69
CA SER A 28 5.14 0.83 -10.92
C SER A 28 6.31 0.31 -11.76
N THR A 29 6.50 0.91 -12.94
CA THR A 29 7.77 0.84 -13.67
C THR A 29 8.76 1.88 -13.15
N ASP A 30 10.00 1.83 -13.65
CA ASP A 30 11.08 2.79 -13.35
C ASP A 30 10.87 4.18 -13.99
N PHE A 31 9.82 4.35 -14.78
CA PHE A 31 9.40 5.64 -15.32
C PHE A 31 8.88 6.59 -14.24
N ILE A 32 8.33 6.06 -13.15
CA ILE A 32 7.83 6.87 -12.03
C ILE A 32 8.98 7.31 -11.14
N LEU A 33 9.09 8.62 -10.94
CA LEU A 33 10.11 9.22 -10.06
C LEU A 33 9.88 8.78 -8.60
N PRO A 34 10.90 8.22 -7.92
CA PRO A 34 10.79 7.81 -6.52
C PRO A 34 10.34 8.94 -5.57
N SER A 35 10.67 10.20 -5.90
CA SER A 35 10.27 11.38 -5.13
C SER A 35 8.76 11.59 -5.06
N LYS A 36 8.01 11.20 -6.11
CA LYS A 36 6.54 11.22 -6.11
C LYS A 36 6.00 10.30 -5.03
N VAL A 37 6.52 9.07 -4.96
CA VAL A 37 6.02 8.07 -4.01
C VAL A 37 6.44 8.43 -2.59
N TYR A 38 7.65 8.94 -2.39
CA TYR A 38 8.09 9.44 -1.09
C TYR A 38 7.19 10.56 -0.55
N ALA A 39 6.77 11.51 -1.41
CA ALA A 39 5.85 12.57 -0.99
C ALA A 39 4.50 11.99 -0.50
N ILE A 40 3.98 10.96 -1.19
CA ILE A 40 2.75 10.27 -0.79
C ILE A 40 2.96 9.52 0.54
N GLN A 41 4.08 8.80 0.70
CA GLN A 41 4.41 8.11 1.96
C GLN A 41 4.36 9.06 3.16
N GLN A 42 4.95 10.24 3.04
CA GLN A 42 4.97 11.24 4.11
C GLN A 42 3.56 11.74 4.47
N GLN A 43 2.70 11.91 3.48
CA GLN A 43 1.31 12.31 3.71
C GLN A 43 0.51 11.20 4.40
N MET A 44 0.69 9.96 3.95
CA MET A 44 -0.09 8.79 4.38
C MET A 44 0.30 8.27 5.77
N ALA A 45 1.54 8.47 6.20
CA ALA A 45 2.03 8.05 7.51
C ALA A 45 1.18 8.63 8.67
N SER A 46 0.71 9.87 8.52
CA SER A 46 -0.17 10.53 9.52
C SER A 46 -1.54 9.85 9.68
N SER A 47 -1.93 9.03 8.71
CA SER A 47 -3.21 8.33 8.66
C SER A 47 -3.12 6.85 9.05
N GLY A 48 -1.98 6.40 9.60
CA GLY A 48 -1.77 5.00 9.98
C GLY A 48 -1.66 4.07 8.77
N VAL A 49 -1.16 4.58 7.64
CA VAL A 49 -0.95 3.81 6.42
C VAL A 49 0.54 3.63 6.19
N GLU A 50 1.00 2.39 6.21
CA GLU A 50 2.35 2.00 5.82
C GLU A 50 2.39 1.83 4.29
N LEU A 51 2.96 2.81 3.58
CA LEU A 51 3.07 2.75 2.13
C LEU A 51 4.48 2.34 1.69
N GLN A 52 4.58 1.26 0.91
CA GLN A 52 5.85 0.82 0.30
C GLN A 52 5.79 0.94 -1.23
N HIS A 53 6.91 1.31 -1.86
CA HIS A 53 7.05 1.38 -3.31
C HIS A 53 7.80 0.16 -3.83
N ARG A 54 7.25 -0.50 -4.83
CA ARG A 54 7.89 -1.58 -5.59
C ARG A 54 8.00 -1.17 -7.05
N VAL A 55 9.16 -1.44 -7.64
CA VAL A 55 9.41 -1.20 -9.05
C VAL A 55 9.61 -2.54 -9.75
N VAL A 56 8.99 -2.69 -10.91
CA VAL A 56 9.14 -3.86 -11.79
C VAL A 56 9.69 -3.43 -13.15
N GLY A 57 10.46 -4.31 -13.77
CA GLY A 57 11.12 -4.02 -15.04
C GLY A 57 12.58 -3.58 -14.87
N SER A 58 13.30 -3.45 -15.99
CA SER A 58 14.71 -3.04 -16.00
C SER A 58 15.61 -3.84 -15.04
N GLY A 59 15.36 -5.16 -14.95
CA GLY A 59 16.08 -6.07 -14.05
C GLY A 59 15.54 -6.14 -12.61
N GLN A 60 14.52 -5.35 -12.28
CA GLN A 60 13.84 -5.37 -10.97
C GLN A 60 12.62 -6.29 -11.03
N SER A 61 12.42 -7.03 -9.94
CA SER A 61 11.32 -7.99 -9.78
C SER A 61 10.77 -7.91 -8.36
N LEU A 62 9.54 -8.38 -8.18
CA LEU A 62 8.91 -8.49 -6.87
C LEU A 62 9.52 -9.68 -6.12
N PRO A 63 9.63 -9.62 -4.78
CA PRO A 63 10.02 -10.78 -3.97
C PRO A 63 9.09 -11.97 -4.22
N ASP A 64 9.59 -13.20 -4.14
CA ASP A 64 8.78 -14.41 -4.32
C ASP A 64 7.64 -14.53 -3.30
N THR A 65 7.78 -13.90 -2.13
CA THR A 65 6.78 -13.86 -1.07
C THR A 65 5.71 -12.78 -1.27
N TRP A 66 5.86 -11.92 -2.27
CA TRP A 66 4.89 -10.87 -2.58
C TRP A 66 3.60 -11.47 -3.15
N PRO A 67 2.39 -10.97 -2.80
CA PRO A 67 2.06 -9.81 -1.95
C PRO A 67 1.67 -10.18 -0.51
N ALA A 68 2.36 -11.13 0.14
CA ALA A 68 1.95 -11.58 1.48
C ALA A 68 1.94 -10.46 2.52
N GLY A 69 0.82 -10.31 3.24
CA GLY A 69 0.65 -9.31 4.30
C GLY A 69 0.39 -7.89 3.82
N VAL A 70 0.09 -7.71 2.53
CA VAL A 70 -0.35 -6.44 1.94
C VAL A 70 -1.88 -6.36 1.97
N ASP A 71 -2.43 -5.25 2.42
CA ASP A 71 -3.88 -5.04 2.51
C ASP A 71 -4.47 -4.47 1.22
N LEU A 72 -3.69 -3.68 0.47
CA LEU A 72 -4.08 -3.09 -0.80
C LEU A 72 -2.88 -2.87 -1.71
N VAL A 73 -3.05 -3.20 -3.00
CA VAL A 73 -2.05 -2.90 -4.04
C VAL A 73 -2.56 -1.83 -5.00
N ILE A 74 -1.74 -0.81 -5.25
CA ILE A 74 -1.98 0.24 -6.25
C ILE A 74 -1.02 0.04 -7.41
N LEU A 75 -1.54 -0.15 -8.61
CA LEU A 75 -0.75 -0.25 -9.84
C LEU A 75 -0.65 1.14 -10.48
N ASP A 76 0.46 1.85 -10.27
CA ASP A 76 0.71 3.19 -10.85
C ASP A 76 1.33 3.03 -12.24
N THR A 77 0.49 3.16 -13.27
CA THR A 77 0.81 2.79 -14.65
C THR A 77 0.44 3.92 -15.59
N PRO A 78 1.22 5.01 -15.73
CA PRO A 78 0.76 6.20 -16.45
C PRO A 78 0.57 5.97 -17.96
N ARG A 79 1.33 5.05 -18.58
CA ARG A 79 1.25 4.74 -20.02
C ARG A 79 0.75 3.30 -20.25
N PRO A 80 0.15 3.00 -21.41
CA PRO A 80 -0.28 1.63 -21.73
C PRO A 80 0.84 0.59 -21.68
N SER A 81 2.06 0.97 -22.05
CA SER A 81 3.24 0.09 -21.94
C SER A 81 3.60 -0.23 -20.48
N ASP A 82 3.48 0.75 -19.57
CA ASP A 82 3.72 0.54 -18.14
C ASP A 82 2.67 -0.42 -17.58
N ALA A 83 1.40 -0.25 -17.99
CA ALA A 83 0.32 -1.13 -17.59
C ALA A 83 0.58 -2.58 -18.03
N ALA A 84 0.92 -2.80 -19.29
CA ALA A 84 1.24 -4.14 -19.79
C ALA A 84 2.40 -4.77 -19.01
N GLN A 85 3.46 -4.00 -18.75
CA GLN A 85 4.63 -4.47 -18.02
C GLN A 85 4.33 -4.80 -16.55
N VAL A 86 3.60 -3.93 -15.85
CA VAL A 86 3.20 -4.17 -14.46
C VAL A 86 2.28 -5.36 -14.37
N MET A 87 1.25 -5.44 -15.23
CA MET A 87 0.29 -6.56 -15.23
C MET A 87 0.98 -7.90 -15.45
N ALA A 88 1.96 -7.98 -16.36
CA ALA A 88 2.75 -9.19 -16.57
C ALA A 88 3.49 -9.67 -15.32
N ALA A 89 3.84 -8.77 -14.41
CA ALA A 89 4.50 -9.10 -13.14
C ALA A 89 3.52 -9.42 -12.01
N VAL A 90 2.36 -8.76 -11.95
CA VAL A 90 1.48 -8.80 -10.78
C VAL A 90 0.27 -9.73 -10.91
N GLU A 91 -0.18 -10.06 -12.12
CA GLU A 91 -1.47 -10.74 -12.33
C GLU A 91 -1.54 -12.08 -11.60
N LYS A 92 -0.55 -12.95 -11.80
CA LYS A 92 -0.48 -14.26 -11.15
C LYS A 92 -0.38 -14.17 -9.63
N PRO A 93 0.57 -13.42 -9.03
CA PRO A 93 0.68 -13.32 -7.58
C PRO A 93 -0.55 -12.65 -6.91
N LEU A 94 -1.16 -11.64 -7.53
CA LEU A 94 -2.39 -11.02 -7.00
C LEU A 94 -3.57 -11.99 -7.03
N ALA A 95 -3.73 -12.75 -8.12
CA ALA A 95 -4.79 -13.76 -8.24
C ALA A 95 -4.62 -14.88 -7.21
N ALA A 96 -3.38 -15.31 -6.95
CA ALA A 96 -3.09 -16.36 -5.96
C ALA A 96 -3.34 -15.91 -4.51
N ALA A 97 -2.99 -14.68 -4.18
CA ALA A 97 -3.11 -14.15 -2.82
C ALA A 97 -4.50 -13.54 -2.51
N SER A 98 -5.32 -13.30 -3.54
CA SER A 98 -6.62 -12.61 -3.41
C SER A 98 -6.52 -11.23 -2.74
N VAL A 99 -5.39 -10.54 -2.93
CA VAL A 99 -5.17 -9.19 -2.38
C VAL A 99 -5.96 -8.17 -3.21
N PRO A 100 -6.73 -7.26 -2.59
CA PRO A 100 -7.42 -6.18 -3.29
C PRO A 100 -6.45 -5.29 -4.04
N TRP A 101 -6.82 -4.88 -5.25
CA TRP A 101 -5.98 -3.98 -6.05
C TRP A 101 -6.78 -3.03 -6.94
N VAL A 102 -6.14 -1.92 -7.29
CA VAL A 102 -6.63 -0.93 -8.24
C VAL A 102 -5.51 -0.46 -9.15
N ARG A 103 -5.83 -0.27 -10.43
CA ARG A 103 -4.93 0.30 -11.43
C ARG A 103 -5.26 1.76 -11.67
N VAL A 104 -4.21 2.57 -11.67
CA VAL A 104 -4.26 4.01 -11.93
C VAL A 104 -3.47 4.30 -13.21
N GLY A 105 -4.16 4.86 -14.21
CA GLY A 105 -3.57 5.23 -15.50
C GLY A 105 -3.47 4.07 -16.51
N GLY A 106 -2.88 4.38 -17.68
CA GLY A 106 -2.41 3.34 -18.61
C GLY A 106 -3.52 2.59 -19.34
N GLY A 107 -4.74 3.12 -19.32
CA GLY A 107 -5.91 2.55 -19.99
C GLY A 107 -7.19 2.72 -19.17
N PRO A 108 -8.23 1.90 -19.46
CA PRO A 108 -9.47 1.89 -18.70
C PRO A 108 -9.25 1.54 -17.22
N PRO A 109 -10.09 2.04 -16.30
CA PRO A 109 -10.04 1.61 -14.89
C PRO A 109 -10.10 0.08 -14.77
N ALA A 110 -9.27 -0.48 -13.89
CA ALA A 110 -9.26 -1.90 -13.59
C ALA A 110 -8.98 -2.10 -12.10
N SER A 111 -9.65 -3.07 -11.50
CA SER A 111 -9.51 -3.42 -10.09
C SER A 111 -10.06 -4.83 -9.84
N ALA A 112 -9.68 -5.43 -8.71
CA ALA A 112 -10.33 -6.63 -8.18
C ALA A 112 -10.26 -6.65 -6.65
N GLY A 113 -11.20 -7.35 -6.01
CA GLY A 113 -11.19 -7.59 -4.57
C GLY A 113 -11.53 -6.38 -3.68
N LEU A 114 -11.90 -5.23 -4.27
CA LEU A 114 -12.35 -4.07 -3.50
C LEU A 114 -13.76 -4.32 -2.92
N PRO A 115 -14.06 -3.83 -1.69
CA PRO A 115 -15.40 -3.88 -1.13
C PRO A 115 -16.38 -3.04 -1.96
N ALA A 116 -17.65 -3.43 -1.93
CA ALA A 116 -18.76 -2.75 -2.60
C ALA A 116 -19.18 -1.46 -1.89
#